data_AF-A0A1X1XCL3-F1
#
_entry.id   AF-A0A1X1XCL3-F1
#
_cell.length_a   1.000
_cell.length_b   1.000
_cell.length_c   1.000
_cell.angle_alpha   90.00
_cell.angle_beta   90.00
_cell.angle_gamma   90.00
#
_symmetry.space_group_name_H-M   'P 1'
#
loop_
_entity.id
_entity.type
_entity.pdbx_description
1 polymer ?
#
loop_
_entity_poly.entity_id
_entity_poly.type
_entity_poly.pdbx_seq_one_letter_code
_entity_poly.pdbx_strand_id
1 'polypeptide(L)'
;MASDAGGGAAVSYVFAVPESLGSAATDLARIGSILRTAHAEAAASTTSVLGAAADEVSAAMAELFSRYGREYQTLSAQVWAYHDQFAAALTGAGVAYATAEAANTNPLEAFTQGVLNAINAPTNALLGRPLLGNGADGAAGTGQDGKPGGLLFGNGGNGGSGVDGGGVGGRGGDAGLFGDGGRGGAGGTGATGVQGFDTATGNGGMGGPGGQGGAGGAGGLLWGNGGAGGTGGTGGWGGYGATAPNAFVAGGTGGNGGAGGMGGAGGAHSALFSHDGVAGQTGDGGRGGNGGSGSINGGPGGLGGDGGLGATGGRGGDGGSVSIQTSGSNSTSAIGGNGGHGGTGTVGAGGAGGNGGSAYIWAGGGTGNAVGGQGGAGGSGSTVGGAGGTGGPGSLMGYNYGPGGGSGYAIGGAGGTGGTGPVGGHGGDAAYALNWGSGTATGGNGGYGGTGNPGHGGSGGDGGDAEATTLAKAFAGFGGLPGTGGGGSAGKAGTASLL
;
A
#
# COMPACT_ATOMS: atom_id res chain seq x y z
N MET A 1 22.16 67.88 -3.92
CA MET A 1 21.97 68.54 -2.60
C MET A 1 21.75 67.40 -1.62
N ALA A 2 22.81 67.00 -0.91
CA ALA A 2 23.04 67.33 0.51
C ALA A 2 21.92 66.72 1.38
N SER A 3 22.14 65.92 2.40
CA SER A 3 23.33 65.49 3.16
C SER A 3 22.76 64.57 4.25
N ASP A 4 23.33 63.40 4.51
CA ASP A 4 23.34 62.90 5.89
C ASP A 4 24.51 61.93 6.11
N ALA A 5 25.25 62.20 7.18
CA ALA A 5 26.41 61.45 7.62
C ALA A 5 25.98 60.59 8.80
N GLY A 6 25.93 59.27 8.60
CA GLY A 6 25.71 58.30 9.66
C GLY A 6 26.62 57.09 9.44
N GLY A 7 27.68 56.98 10.23
CA GLY A 7 28.63 55.87 10.20
C GLY A 7 28.01 54.55 10.66
N GLY A 8 27.28 53.89 9.77
CA GLY A 8 27.03 52.45 9.84
C GLY A 8 28.03 51.76 8.93
N ALA A 9 28.84 50.83 9.47
CA ALA A 9 29.60 49.92 8.62
C ALA A 9 28.60 49.20 7.70
N ALA A 10 28.59 49.55 6.41
CA ALA A 10 27.78 48.86 5.42
C ALA A 10 28.25 47.41 5.38
N VAL A 11 27.45 46.51 5.95
CA VAL A 11 27.70 45.07 5.86
C VAL A 11 27.39 44.67 4.42
N SER A 12 28.45 44.49 3.63
CA SER A 12 28.35 43.94 2.29
C SER A 12 28.09 42.43 2.40
N TYR A 13 26.89 41.98 2.03
CA TYR A 13 26.58 40.56 1.93
C TYR A 13 27.09 40.01 0.59
N VAL A 14 27.89 38.94 0.65
CA VAL A 14 28.37 38.21 -0.52
C VAL A 14 27.55 36.92 -0.61
N PHE A 15 26.81 36.75 -1.70
CA PHE A 15 26.09 35.52 -2.00
C PHE A 15 26.91 34.69 -2.98
N ALA A 16 27.24 33.46 -2.60
CA ALA A 16 27.89 32.48 -3.45
C ALA A 16 27.05 31.19 -3.41
N VAL A 17 26.98 30.47 -4.53
CA VAL A 17 26.37 29.13 -4.60
C VAL A 17 27.53 28.15 -4.78
N PRO A 18 28.01 27.50 -3.71
CA PRO A 18 29.20 26.64 -3.77
C PRO A 18 29.12 25.55 -4.84
N GLU A 19 27.94 24.97 -5.03
CA GLU A 19 27.67 23.94 -6.04
C GLU A 19 27.85 24.47 -7.46
N SER A 20 27.40 25.70 -7.73
CA SER A 20 27.56 26.37 -9.03
C SER A 20 29.02 26.69 -9.32
N LEU A 21 29.81 27.07 -8.31
CA LEU A 21 31.25 27.33 -8.45
C LEU A 21 32.03 26.04 -8.73
N GLY A 22 31.65 24.93 -8.07
CA GLY A 22 32.23 23.61 -8.32
C GLY A 22 31.92 23.06 -9.72
N SER A 23 30.67 23.23 -10.19
CA SER A 23 30.29 22.87 -11.57
C SER A 23 31.06 23.70 -12.60
N ALA A 24 31.11 25.02 -12.40
CA ALA A 24 31.83 25.92 -13.30
C ALA A 24 33.34 25.60 -13.37
N ALA A 25 33.97 25.26 -12.24
CA ALA A 25 35.38 24.85 -12.22
C ALA A 25 35.62 23.54 -12.99
N THR A 26 34.68 22.59 -12.89
CA THR A 26 34.73 21.33 -13.65
C THR A 26 34.58 21.57 -15.15
N ASP A 27 33.64 22.42 -15.55
CA ASP A 27 33.42 22.78 -16.95
C ASP A 27 34.63 23.52 -17.54
N LEU A 28 35.23 24.44 -16.79
CA LEU A 28 36.46 25.13 -17.19
C LEU A 28 37.60 24.14 -17.37
N ALA A 29 37.86 23.25 -16.40
CA ALA A 29 38.89 22.22 -16.52
C ALA A 29 38.68 21.34 -17.77
N ARG A 30 37.43 20.99 -18.08
CA ARG A 30 37.07 20.23 -19.27
C ARG A 30 37.33 21.00 -20.56
N ILE A 31 36.93 22.28 -20.65
CA ILE A 31 37.21 23.16 -21.80
C ILE A 31 38.72 23.29 -22.00
N GLY A 32 39.47 23.56 -20.94
CA GLY A 32 40.93 23.65 -20.98
C GLY A 32 41.60 22.38 -21.50
N SER A 33 41.11 21.21 -21.09
CA SER A 33 41.58 19.91 -21.60
C SER A 33 41.29 19.74 -23.09
N ILE A 34 40.07 20.03 -23.55
CA ILE A 34 39.68 19.90 -24.96
C ILE A 34 40.54 20.82 -25.84
N LEU A 35 40.73 22.07 -25.43
CA LEU A 35 41.51 23.03 -26.19
C LEU A 35 42.99 22.67 -26.25
N ARG A 36 43.56 22.16 -25.15
CA ARG A 36 44.96 21.68 -25.12
C ARG A 36 45.18 20.51 -26.07
N THR A 37 44.24 19.57 -26.14
CA THR A 37 44.27 18.45 -27.09
C THR A 37 44.21 18.95 -28.54
N ALA A 38 43.22 19.80 -28.86
CA ALA A 38 43.10 20.36 -30.21
C ALA A 38 44.33 21.18 -30.63
N HIS A 39 44.92 21.93 -29.70
CA HIS A 39 46.13 22.72 -29.93
C HIS A 39 47.37 21.86 -30.15
N ALA A 40 47.49 20.73 -29.45
CA ALA A 40 48.56 19.77 -29.66
C ALA A 40 48.43 19.05 -31.01
N GLU A 41 47.21 18.69 -31.42
CA GLU A 41 46.95 18.08 -32.74
C GLU A 41 47.30 19.03 -33.90
N ALA A 42 47.02 20.33 -33.76
CA ALA A 42 47.34 21.33 -34.78
C ALA A 42 48.82 21.77 -34.77
N ALA A 43 49.63 21.33 -33.80
CA ALA A 43 51.00 21.82 -33.64
C ALA A 43 51.89 21.48 -34.85
N ALA A 44 51.79 20.26 -35.38
CA ALA A 44 52.61 19.83 -36.51
C ALA A 44 52.33 20.65 -37.77
N SER A 45 51.05 20.77 -38.15
CA SER A 45 50.65 21.49 -39.38
C SER A 45 50.96 23.00 -39.35
N THR A 46 51.10 23.59 -38.15
CA THR A 46 51.37 25.03 -37.97
C THR A 46 52.84 25.37 -37.74
N THR A 47 53.69 24.39 -37.40
CA THR A 47 55.12 24.61 -37.09
C THR A 47 56.09 23.98 -38.08
N SER A 48 55.58 23.16 -39.01
CA SER A 48 56.34 22.61 -40.14
C SER A 48 55.68 22.96 -41.48
N VAL A 49 55.43 24.26 -41.70
CA VAL A 49 54.90 24.77 -42.97
C VAL A 49 55.97 24.60 -44.06
N LEU A 50 55.62 23.99 -45.18
CA LEU A 50 56.51 23.80 -46.33
C LEU A 50 56.35 24.97 -47.31
N GLY A 51 57.45 25.34 -47.98
CA GLY A 51 57.42 26.33 -49.06
C GLY A 51 56.54 25.85 -50.22
N ALA A 52 55.72 26.75 -50.77
CA ALA A 52 54.81 26.43 -51.88
C ALA A 52 55.56 26.12 -53.19
N ALA A 53 56.76 26.67 -53.35
CA ALA A 53 57.69 26.40 -54.44
C ALA A 53 59.15 26.46 -53.92
N ALA A 54 60.11 26.07 -54.76
CA ALA A 54 61.53 25.99 -54.41
C ALA A 54 62.25 27.35 -54.38
N ASP A 55 61.51 28.46 -54.39
CA ASP A 55 62.07 29.81 -54.36
C ASP A 55 62.33 30.31 -52.93
N GLU A 56 63.29 31.24 -52.81
CA GLU A 56 63.73 31.79 -51.53
C GLU A 56 62.63 32.58 -50.81
N VAL A 57 61.67 33.16 -51.53
CA VAL A 57 60.55 33.91 -50.94
C VAL A 57 59.56 32.94 -50.28
N SER A 58 59.21 31.85 -50.97
CA SER A 58 58.40 30.75 -50.42
C SER A 58 59.06 30.11 -49.19
N ALA A 59 60.38 29.91 -49.21
CA ALA A 59 61.13 29.38 -48.09
C ALA A 59 61.15 30.34 -46.87
N ALA A 60 61.38 31.64 -47.13
CA ALA A 60 61.39 32.66 -46.08
C ALA A 60 60.01 32.84 -45.43
N MET A 61 58.93 32.80 -46.23
CA MET A 61 57.56 32.87 -45.72
C MET A 61 57.20 31.63 -44.90
N ALA A 62 57.57 30.43 -45.37
CA ALA A 62 57.35 29.18 -44.63
C ALA A 62 58.07 29.16 -43.26
N GLU A 63 59.30 29.67 -43.19
CA GLU A 63 60.04 29.81 -41.93
C GLU A 63 59.44 30.87 -41.00
N LEU A 64 58.97 32.00 -41.54
CA LEU A 64 58.26 33.02 -40.76
C LEU A 64 57.01 32.43 -40.09
N PHE A 65 56.16 31.73 -40.86
CA PHE A 65 54.95 31.09 -40.32
C PHE A 65 55.29 29.97 -39.33
N SER A 66 56.32 29.17 -39.61
CA SER A 66 56.77 28.11 -38.71
C SER A 66 57.33 28.65 -37.39
N ARG A 67 58.07 29.77 -37.42
CA ARG A 67 58.54 30.46 -36.21
C ARG A 67 57.38 31.04 -35.41
N TYR A 68 56.45 31.73 -36.07
CA TYR A 68 55.25 32.26 -35.43
C TYR A 68 54.42 31.15 -34.76
N GLY A 69 54.28 30.00 -35.42
CA GLY A 69 53.64 28.81 -34.85
C GLY A 69 54.31 28.33 -33.55
N ARG A 70 55.65 28.30 -33.49
CA ARG A 70 56.40 27.89 -32.28
C ARG A 70 56.28 28.92 -31.14
N GLU A 71 56.29 30.20 -31.47
CA GLU A 71 56.04 31.28 -30.50
C GLU A 71 54.62 31.20 -29.93
N TYR A 72 53.63 30.96 -30.80
CA TYR A 72 52.24 30.75 -30.40
C TYR A 72 52.05 29.53 -29.49
N GLN A 73 52.73 28.41 -29.78
CA GLN A 73 52.72 27.22 -28.90
C GLN A 73 53.32 27.51 -27.52
N THR A 74 54.41 28.28 -27.48
CA THR A 74 55.06 28.69 -26.22
C THR A 74 54.15 29.60 -25.37
N LEU A 75 53.51 30.58 -26.00
CA LEU A 75 52.55 31.46 -25.33
C LEU A 75 51.33 30.67 -24.83
N SER A 76 50.81 29.74 -25.64
CA SER A 76 49.65 28.94 -25.28
C SER A 76 49.92 28.05 -24.05
N ALA A 77 51.13 27.51 -23.90
CA ALA A 77 51.55 26.81 -22.68
C ALA A 77 51.45 27.68 -21.42
N GLN A 78 51.80 28.97 -21.51
CA GLN A 78 51.66 29.92 -20.39
C GLN A 78 50.19 30.21 -20.07
N VAL A 79 49.36 30.36 -21.10
CA VAL A 79 47.91 30.54 -20.95
C VAL A 79 47.26 29.31 -20.30
N TRP A 80 47.69 28.09 -20.66
CA TRP A 80 47.19 26.86 -20.04
C TRP A 80 47.54 26.78 -18.55
N ALA A 81 48.75 27.16 -18.16
CA ALA A 81 49.14 27.20 -16.74
C ALA A 81 48.31 28.21 -15.93
N TYR A 82 48.02 29.37 -16.50
CA TYR A 82 47.12 30.35 -15.89
C TYR A 82 45.69 29.84 -15.78
N HIS A 83 45.18 29.20 -16.83
CA HIS A 83 43.84 28.60 -16.83
C HIS A 83 43.70 27.51 -15.75
N ASP A 84 44.71 26.65 -15.58
CA ASP A 84 44.71 25.61 -14.54
C ASP A 84 44.75 26.23 -13.13
N GLN A 85 45.52 27.29 -12.93
CA GLN A 85 45.53 28.04 -11.67
C GLN A 85 44.18 28.70 -11.38
N PHE A 86 43.51 29.24 -12.40
CA PHE A 86 42.19 29.83 -12.27
C PHE A 86 41.13 28.80 -11.86
N ALA A 87 41.09 27.64 -12.52
CA ALA A 87 40.17 26.55 -12.18
C ALA A 87 40.42 25.99 -10.75
N ALA A 88 41.69 25.88 -10.35
CA ALA A 88 42.07 25.46 -9.00
C ALA A 88 41.65 26.50 -7.94
N ALA A 89 41.85 27.79 -8.21
CA ALA A 89 41.42 28.88 -7.32
C ALA A 89 39.89 28.90 -7.17
N LEU A 90 39.15 28.68 -8.26
CA LEU A 90 37.68 28.64 -8.24
C LEU A 90 37.15 27.44 -7.41
N THR A 91 37.81 26.28 -7.53
CA THR A 91 37.50 25.09 -6.71
C THR A 91 37.78 25.36 -5.23
N GLY A 92 38.93 25.97 -4.91
CA GLY A 92 39.30 26.35 -3.55
C GLY A 92 38.33 27.36 -2.94
N ALA A 93 37.84 28.32 -3.72
CA ALA A 93 36.83 29.28 -3.30
C ALA A 93 35.49 28.59 -2.98
N GLY A 94 35.02 27.67 -3.83
CA GLY A 94 33.80 26.89 -3.57
C GLY A 94 33.86 26.10 -2.26
N VAL A 95 34.99 25.45 -1.97
CA VAL A 95 35.21 24.75 -0.70
C VAL A 95 35.26 25.72 0.49
N ALA A 96 35.91 26.89 0.32
CA ALA A 96 35.97 27.91 1.38
C ALA A 96 34.58 28.49 1.71
N TYR A 97 33.71 28.69 0.70
CA TYR A 97 32.33 29.14 0.93
C TYR A 97 31.47 28.05 1.56
N ALA A 98 31.55 26.80 1.09
CA ALA A 98 30.81 25.68 1.70
C ALA A 98 31.24 25.41 3.15
N THR A 99 32.54 25.50 3.45
CA THR A 99 33.06 25.34 4.82
C THR A 99 32.70 26.52 5.70
N ALA A 100 32.65 27.75 5.17
CA ALA A 100 32.16 28.91 5.90
C ALA A 100 30.66 28.78 6.24
N GLU A 101 29.82 28.27 5.34
CA GLU A 101 28.40 28.01 5.63
C GLU A 101 28.21 26.94 6.71
N ALA A 102 28.92 25.81 6.62
CA ALA A 102 28.88 24.75 7.63
C ALA A 102 29.44 25.20 8.99
N ALA A 103 30.49 26.02 8.99
CA ALA A 103 31.10 26.56 10.21
C ALA A 103 30.26 27.68 10.83
N ASN A 104 29.37 28.34 10.10
CA ASN A 104 28.47 29.36 10.65
C ASN A 104 27.14 28.79 11.16
N THR A 105 26.67 27.66 10.63
CA THR A 105 25.42 27.00 11.08
C THR A 105 25.59 26.31 12.43
N ASN A 106 26.64 25.50 12.61
CA ASN A 106 26.83 24.68 13.81
C ASN A 106 27.03 25.51 15.12
N PRO A 107 27.85 26.58 15.15
CA PRO A 107 28.00 27.42 16.34
C PRO A 107 26.75 28.24 16.64
N LEU A 108 26.00 28.66 15.62
CA LEU A 108 24.76 29.42 15.81
C LEU A 108 23.65 28.53 16.37
N GLU A 109 23.54 27.27 15.94
CA GLU A 109 22.64 26.29 16.53
C GLU A 109 23.02 25.97 17.97
N ALA A 110 24.30 25.69 18.24
CA ALA A 110 24.78 25.44 19.60
C ALA A 110 24.58 26.65 20.53
N PHE A 111 24.81 27.87 20.02
CA PHE A 111 24.55 29.11 20.75
C PHE A 111 23.06 29.31 21.00
N THR A 112 22.21 29.13 19.99
CA THR A 112 20.75 29.20 20.12
C THR A 112 20.24 28.22 21.16
N GLN A 113 20.72 26.98 21.13
CA GLN A 113 20.37 25.95 22.10
C GLN A 113 20.88 26.30 23.50
N GLY A 114 22.08 26.88 23.62
CA GLY A 114 22.62 27.40 24.88
C GLY A 114 21.75 28.50 25.48
N VAL A 115 21.29 29.45 24.67
CA VAL A 115 20.39 30.53 25.09
C VAL A 115 19.01 29.97 25.48
N LEU A 116 18.44 29.07 24.69
CA LEU A 116 17.16 28.41 25.02
C LEU A 116 17.26 27.62 26.32
N ASN A 117 18.36 26.90 26.54
CA ASN A 117 18.60 26.17 27.79
C ASN A 117 18.70 27.13 28.99
N ALA A 118 19.37 28.27 28.84
CA ALA A 118 19.45 29.30 29.89
C ALA A 118 18.08 29.93 30.19
N ILE A 119 17.27 30.21 29.17
CA ILE A 119 15.91 30.76 29.31
C ILE A 119 14.95 29.73 29.93
N ASN A 120 15.06 28.46 29.54
CA ASN A 120 14.19 27.38 30.01
C ASN A 120 14.61 26.81 31.37
N ALA A 121 15.86 26.99 31.80
CA ALA A 121 16.37 26.40 33.05
C ALA A 121 15.53 26.75 34.29
N PRO A 122 15.10 28.02 34.51
CA PRO A 122 14.26 28.35 35.66
C PRO A 122 12.91 27.63 35.64
N THR A 123 12.21 27.59 34.50
CA THR A 123 10.88 26.97 34.43
C THR A 123 10.95 25.44 34.40
N ASN A 124 12.00 24.86 33.80
CA ASN A 124 12.25 23.43 33.91
C ASN A 124 12.52 23.02 35.36
N ALA A 125 13.28 23.82 36.11
CA ALA A 125 13.54 23.55 37.53
C ALA A 125 12.30 23.72 38.42
N LEU A 126 11.43 24.69 38.12
CA LEU A 126 10.27 25.03 38.96
C LEU A 126 9.00 24.27 38.59
N LEU A 127 8.77 24.02 37.29
CA LEU A 127 7.51 23.51 36.74
C LEU A 127 7.68 22.23 35.92
N GLY A 128 8.91 21.73 35.76
CA GLY A 128 9.21 20.53 34.98
C GLY A 128 8.94 20.67 33.48
N ARG A 129 8.78 21.90 32.99
CA ARG A 129 8.38 22.19 31.61
C ARG A 129 9.10 23.44 31.08
N PRO A 130 9.59 23.41 29.82
CA PRO A 130 10.32 24.54 29.27
C PRO A 130 9.39 25.74 29.06
N LEU A 131 9.93 26.94 29.08
CA LEU A 131 9.20 28.16 28.79
C LEU A 131 8.93 28.28 27.27
N LEU A 132 9.95 27.94 26.47
CA LEU A 132 9.97 28.04 25.01
C LEU A 132 10.41 26.71 24.39
N GLY A 133 9.78 26.35 23.28
CA GLY A 133 10.18 25.22 22.44
C GLY A 133 9.04 24.22 22.24
N ASN A 134 9.09 23.48 21.13
CA ASN A 134 8.10 22.45 20.84
C ASN A 134 8.26 21.25 21.76
N GLY A 135 7.17 20.50 21.93
CA GLY A 135 7.19 19.22 22.60
C GLY A 135 7.91 18.17 21.74
N ALA A 136 8.63 17.27 22.39
CA ALA A 136 9.25 16.14 21.70
C ALA A 136 8.17 15.15 21.23
N ASP A 137 8.30 14.68 19.99
CA ASP A 137 7.42 13.66 19.43
C ASP A 137 7.61 12.32 20.15
N GLY A 138 6.52 11.56 20.26
CA GLY A 138 6.56 10.18 20.71
C GLY A 138 7.25 9.29 19.67
N ALA A 139 8.02 8.32 20.14
CA ALA A 139 8.74 7.41 19.25
C ALA A 139 7.76 6.57 18.39
N ALA A 140 8.00 6.50 17.09
CA ALA A 140 7.17 5.71 16.19
C ALA A 140 7.18 4.21 16.55
N GLY A 141 6.04 3.54 16.37
CA GLY A 141 5.86 2.12 16.68
C GLY A 141 5.80 1.78 18.18
N THR A 142 5.80 2.79 19.06
CA THR A 142 5.78 2.58 20.52
C THR A 142 4.46 2.96 21.18
N GLY A 143 3.60 3.70 20.47
CA GLY A 143 2.40 4.32 21.04
C GLY A 143 2.70 5.38 22.11
N GLN A 144 3.95 5.87 22.22
CA GLN A 144 4.29 6.90 23.20
C GLN A 144 3.62 8.22 22.87
N ASP A 145 3.12 8.89 23.90
CA ASP A 145 2.55 10.23 23.76
C ASP A 145 3.62 11.27 23.39
N GLY A 146 3.21 12.23 22.57
CA GLY A 146 3.98 13.44 22.34
C GLY A 146 4.06 14.27 23.61
N LYS A 147 5.22 14.87 23.87
CA LYS A 147 5.40 15.73 25.03
C LYS A 147 4.69 17.07 24.83
N PRO A 148 4.27 17.74 25.90
CA PRO A 148 3.72 19.08 25.79
C PRO A 148 4.75 20.09 25.25
N GLY A 149 4.27 21.10 24.52
CA GLY A 149 5.07 22.27 24.11
C GLY A 149 5.45 23.16 25.29
N GLY A 150 6.29 24.16 25.07
CA GLY A 150 6.70 25.14 26.08
C GLY A 150 5.52 25.92 26.66
N LEU A 151 5.69 26.42 27.89
CA LEU A 151 4.62 27.12 28.62
C LEU A 151 4.14 28.40 27.92
N LEU A 152 5.05 29.16 27.29
CA LEU A 152 4.70 30.37 26.54
C LEU A 152 4.55 30.11 25.06
N PHE A 153 5.61 29.59 24.42
CA PHE A 153 5.61 29.32 22.98
C PHE A 153 6.08 27.90 22.73
N GLY A 154 5.28 27.15 21.98
CA GLY A 154 5.65 25.83 21.52
C GLY A 154 4.45 24.99 21.16
N ASN A 155 4.56 24.34 20.00
CA ASN A 155 3.59 23.33 19.61
C ASN A 155 3.78 22.08 20.47
N GLY A 156 2.71 21.34 20.68
CA GLY A 156 2.81 20.00 21.27
C GLY A 156 3.49 19.02 20.32
N GLY A 157 4.21 18.05 20.87
CA GLY A 157 4.82 16.98 20.08
C GLY A 157 3.77 16.02 19.54
N ASN A 158 4.01 15.41 18.38
CA ASN A 158 3.13 14.39 17.84
C ASN A 158 3.20 13.10 18.67
N GLY A 159 2.08 12.40 18.79
CA GLY A 159 2.06 11.05 19.35
C GLY A 159 2.72 10.05 18.41
N GLY A 160 3.48 9.12 18.98
CA GLY A 160 4.10 8.02 18.25
C GLY A 160 3.04 7.02 17.76
N SER A 161 3.23 6.43 16.58
CA SER A 161 2.35 5.37 16.11
C SER A 161 2.38 4.15 17.04
N GLY A 162 1.27 3.43 17.11
CA GLY A 162 1.14 2.21 17.89
C GLY A 162 1.97 1.06 17.31
N VAL A 163 2.34 0.10 18.16
CA VAL A 163 3.07 -1.10 17.77
C VAL A 163 2.21 -2.00 16.86
N ASP A 164 2.83 -2.65 15.88
CA ASP A 164 2.15 -3.70 15.12
C ASP A 164 1.66 -4.82 16.04
N GLY A 165 0.55 -5.44 15.65
CA GLY A 165 -0.22 -6.34 16.52
C GLY A 165 -1.39 -5.68 17.25
N GLY A 166 -1.75 -4.44 16.90
CA GLY A 166 -2.93 -3.75 17.43
C GLY A 166 -2.63 -2.73 18.54
N GLY A 167 -1.39 -2.25 18.64
CA GLY A 167 -0.99 -1.24 19.62
C GLY A 167 -1.70 0.09 19.41
N VAL A 168 -2.09 0.76 20.49
CA VAL A 168 -2.73 2.08 20.44
C VAL A 168 -1.70 3.15 20.06
N GLY A 169 -2.10 4.11 19.24
CA GLY A 169 -1.29 5.29 18.92
C GLY A 169 -1.24 6.27 20.09
N GLY A 170 -0.09 6.91 20.29
CA GLY A 170 0.11 7.87 21.38
C GLY A 170 -0.71 9.13 21.18
N ARG A 171 -1.11 9.76 22.28
CA ARG A 171 -1.77 11.08 22.24
C ARG A 171 -0.76 12.15 21.78
N GLY A 172 -1.23 13.13 21.02
CA GLY A 172 -0.47 14.35 20.75
C GLY A 172 -0.32 15.22 21.99
N GLY A 173 0.84 15.84 22.16
CA GLY A 173 1.11 16.74 23.27
C GLY A 173 0.30 18.03 23.17
N ASP A 174 -0.03 18.63 24.32
CA ASP A 174 -0.73 19.90 24.36
C ASP A 174 0.26 21.07 24.17
N ALA A 175 -0.18 22.15 23.53
CA ALA A 175 0.56 23.41 23.51
C ALA A 175 0.49 24.16 24.86
N GLY A 176 1.21 25.28 24.97
CA GLY A 176 1.18 26.16 26.14
C GLY A 176 0.23 27.35 25.97
N LEU A 177 0.76 28.56 26.13
CA LEU A 177 0.01 29.80 25.91
C LEU A 177 -0.23 30.06 24.42
N PHE A 178 0.80 29.88 23.60
CA PHE A 178 0.79 29.98 22.14
C PHE A 178 1.35 28.70 21.51
N GLY A 179 0.65 28.15 20.52
CA GLY A 179 1.11 27.00 19.74
C GLY A 179 -0.01 26.04 19.40
N ASP A 180 0.19 25.23 18.37
CA ASP A 180 -0.76 24.19 17.98
C ASP A 180 -0.53 22.91 18.80
N GLY A 181 -1.61 22.18 19.09
CA GLY A 181 -1.54 20.87 19.69
C GLY A 181 -0.91 19.85 18.73
N GLY A 182 -0.18 18.89 19.29
CA GLY A 182 0.45 17.82 18.52
C GLY A 182 -0.58 16.87 17.92
N ARG A 183 -0.26 16.24 16.78
CA ARG A 183 -1.13 15.23 16.18
C ARG A 183 -1.11 13.94 17.00
N GLY A 184 -2.24 13.24 17.12
CA GLY A 184 -2.27 11.89 17.66
C GLY A 184 -1.60 10.86 16.73
N GLY A 185 -0.91 9.89 17.31
CA GLY A 185 -0.26 8.80 16.60
C GLY A 185 -1.27 7.83 15.99
N ALA A 186 -0.96 7.26 14.83
CA ALA A 186 -1.81 6.22 14.23
C ALA A 186 -1.83 4.94 15.10
N GLY A 187 -2.94 4.22 15.11
CA GLY A 187 -3.00 2.88 15.70
C GLY A 187 -2.23 1.86 14.86
N GLY A 188 -1.62 0.89 15.53
CA GLY A 188 -0.86 -0.18 14.88
C GLY A 188 -1.76 -1.18 14.15
N THR A 189 -1.21 -1.84 13.13
CA THR A 189 -1.95 -2.86 12.37
C THR A 189 -2.25 -4.07 13.25
N GLY A 190 -3.41 -4.70 13.10
CA GLY A 190 -3.78 -5.87 13.88
C GLY A 190 -2.94 -7.10 13.52
N ALA A 191 -2.70 -7.98 14.50
CA ALA A 191 -1.90 -9.18 14.28
C ALA A 191 -2.53 -10.11 13.24
N THR A 192 -1.74 -10.70 12.36
CA THR A 192 -2.26 -11.75 11.47
C THR A 192 -2.53 -13.01 12.28
N GLY A 193 -3.67 -13.64 12.02
CA GLY A 193 -4.07 -14.89 12.65
C GLY A 193 -3.11 -16.03 12.32
N VAL A 194 -2.92 -16.92 13.29
CA VAL A 194 -2.02 -18.07 13.15
C VAL A 194 -2.51 -18.98 12.03
N GLN A 195 -1.60 -19.46 11.19
CA GLN A 195 -1.96 -20.42 10.14
C GLN A 195 -2.34 -21.77 10.73
N GLY A 196 -3.31 -22.46 10.12
CA GLY A 196 -3.59 -23.85 10.43
C GLY A 196 -2.36 -24.72 10.15
N PHE A 197 -2.11 -25.72 11.00
CA PHE A 197 -0.99 -26.65 10.84
C PHE A 197 -1.47 -27.90 10.13
N ASP A 198 -0.85 -28.30 9.01
CA ASP A 198 -1.31 -29.45 8.24
C ASP A 198 -1.28 -30.77 9.04
N THR A 199 -0.43 -30.92 10.06
CA THR A 199 -0.26 -32.17 10.83
C THR A 199 -1.42 -32.52 11.77
N ALA A 200 -2.35 -31.59 12.00
CA ALA A 200 -3.60 -31.83 12.73
C ALA A 200 -4.64 -30.86 12.18
N THR A 201 -5.87 -31.29 11.90
CA THR A 201 -6.92 -30.40 11.37
C THR A 201 -6.96 -29.10 12.17
N GLY A 202 -6.47 -28.03 11.56
CA GLY A 202 -6.17 -26.78 12.25
C GLY A 202 -6.91 -25.65 11.60
N ASN A 203 -7.87 -25.07 12.32
CA ASN A 203 -8.49 -23.84 11.86
C ASN A 203 -7.46 -22.71 11.88
N GLY A 204 -7.57 -21.78 10.94
CA GLY A 204 -6.85 -20.53 10.98
C GLY A 204 -7.27 -19.72 12.19
N GLY A 205 -6.29 -19.11 12.87
CA GLY A 205 -6.52 -18.19 13.96
C GLY A 205 -7.19 -16.90 13.48
N MET A 206 -7.95 -16.26 14.36
CA MET A 206 -8.55 -14.95 14.10
C MET A 206 -7.46 -13.88 13.96
N GLY A 207 -7.66 -12.93 13.04
CA GLY A 207 -6.87 -11.71 12.96
C GLY A 207 -7.11 -10.81 14.17
N GLY A 208 -6.05 -10.25 14.74
CA GLY A 208 -6.13 -9.30 15.84
C GLY A 208 -6.77 -7.98 15.42
N PRO A 209 -7.43 -7.25 16.33
CA PRO A 209 -7.97 -5.93 16.03
C PRO A 209 -6.84 -4.93 15.72
N GLY A 210 -7.12 -3.96 14.86
CA GLY A 210 -6.28 -2.79 14.66
C GLY A 210 -6.30 -1.90 15.90
N GLY A 211 -5.16 -1.28 16.19
CA GLY A 211 -5.02 -0.39 17.33
C GLY A 211 -5.81 0.89 17.15
N GLN A 212 -6.24 1.50 18.26
CA GLN A 212 -6.90 2.80 18.20
C GLN A 212 -5.88 3.89 17.84
N GLY A 213 -6.32 4.90 17.09
CA GLY A 213 -5.53 6.12 16.91
C GLY A 213 -5.49 6.95 18.19
N GLY A 214 -4.36 7.58 18.47
CA GLY A 214 -4.22 8.47 19.62
C GLY A 214 -5.00 9.76 19.43
N ALA A 215 -5.47 10.37 20.52
CA ALA A 215 -6.11 11.67 20.43
C ALA A 215 -5.10 12.77 20.05
N GLY A 216 -5.57 13.83 19.40
CA GLY A 216 -4.77 15.04 19.22
C GLY A 216 -4.57 15.82 20.52
N GLY A 217 -3.50 16.61 20.58
CA GLY A 217 -3.22 17.50 21.69
C GLY A 217 -4.02 18.81 21.60
N ALA A 218 -4.25 19.47 22.73
CA ALA A 218 -4.92 20.75 22.77
C ALA A 218 -4.04 21.88 22.21
N GLY A 219 -4.68 22.83 21.53
CA GLY A 219 -4.07 24.07 21.09
C GLY A 219 -3.82 25.05 22.24
N GLY A 220 -3.03 26.09 21.98
CA GLY A 220 -2.63 27.06 22.98
C GLY A 220 -3.78 27.89 23.52
N LEU A 221 -3.64 28.35 24.78
CA LEU A 221 -4.68 29.09 25.49
C LEU A 221 -5.09 30.40 24.81
N LEU A 222 -4.12 31.16 24.29
CA LEU A 222 -4.34 32.46 23.64
C LEU A 222 -4.31 32.38 22.12
N TRP A 223 -3.60 31.40 21.57
CA TRP A 223 -3.56 31.14 20.14
C TRP A 223 -3.07 29.73 19.84
N GLY A 224 -3.67 29.11 18.83
CA GLY A 224 -3.25 27.82 18.27
C GLY A 224 -4.40 26.81 18.21
N ASN A 225 -4.33 25.94 17.22
CA ASN A 225 -5.35 24.95 16.90
C ASN A 225 -5.12 23.67 17.71
N GLY A 226 -6.19 22.91 17.91
CA GLY A 226 -6.06 21.54 18.38
C GLY A 226 -5.40 20.65 17.33
N GLY A 227 -4.58 19.69 17.79
CA GLY A 227 -3.95 18.71 16.92
C GLY A 227 -4.96 17.70 16.38
N ALA A 228 -4.76 17.21 15.16
CA ALA A 228 -5.63 16.17 14.62
C ALA A 228 -5.47 14.83 15.38
N GLY A 229 -6.54 14.05 15.46
CA GLY A 229 -6.48 12.68 15.96
C GLY A 229 -5.71 11.75 15.01
N GLY A 230 -5.13 10.69 15.58
CA GLY A 230 -4.49 9.62 14.84
C GLY A 230 -5.51 8.72 14.16
N THR A 231 -5.17 8.18 12.99
CA THR A 231 -6.02 7.18 12.33
C THR A 231 -5.99 5.86 13.12
N GLY A 232 -7.08 5.12 13.13
CA GLY A 232 -7.10 3.75 13.64
C GLY A 232 -6.31 2.80 12.73
N GLY A 233 -5.74 1.76 13.31
CA GLY A 233 -5.00 0.73 12.59
C GLY A 233 -5.95 -0.20 11.83
N THR A 234 -5.47 -0.79 10.73
CA THR A 234 -6.23 -1.81 10.01
C THR A 234 -6.34 -3.10 10.84
N GLY A 235 -7.46 -3.81 10.74
CA GLY A 235 -7.60 -5.13 11.33
C GLY A 235 -6.64 -6.16 10.72
N GLY A 236 -6.18 -7.09 11.54
CA GLY A 236 -5.30 -8.18 11.11
C GLY A 236 -6.02 -9.18 10.22
N TRP A 237 -5.28 -9.89 9.38
CA TRP A 237 -5.86 -10.90 8.51
C TRP A 237 -6.17 -12.16 9.31
N GLY A 238 -7.22 -12.87 8.97
CA GLY A 238 -7.46 -14.22 9.47
C GLY A 238 -6.41 -15.20 8.90
N GLY A 239 -6.01 -16.18 9.71
CA GLY A 239 -5.13 -17.25 9.28
C GLY A 239 -5.82 -18.19 8.30
N TYR A 240 -5.07 -18.82 7.41
CA TYR A 240 -5.56 -19.89 6.55
C TYR A 240 -5.88 -21.14 7.38
N GLY A 241 -6.90 -21.87 6.98
CA GLY A 241 -7.16 -23.20 7.49
C GLY A 241 -6.18 -24.23 6.93
N ALA A 242 -5.86 -25.24 7.74
CA ALA A 242 -4.94 -26.31 7.36
C ALA A 242 -5.51 -27.20 6.26
N THR A 243 -4.64 -27.72 5.39
CA THR A 243 -5.05 -28.79 4.48
C THR A 243 -5.26 -30.07 5.29
N ALA A 244 -6.30 -30.84 4.94
CA ALA A 244 -6.60 -32.09 5.60
C ALA A 244 -5.41 -33.09 5.48
N PRO A 245 -4.85 -33.60 6.60
CA PRO A 245 -3.69 -34.49 6.54
C PRO A 245 -4.03 -35.92 6.12
N ASN A 246 -5.27 -36.36 6.38
CA ASN A 246 -5.68 -37.76 6.31
C ASN A 246 -6.99 -37.92 5.53
N ALA A 247 -7.29 -39.15 5.10
CA ALA A 247 -8.58 -39.53 4.51
C ALA A 247 -9.78 -39.13 5.40
N PHE A 248 -10.88 -38.71 4.79
CA PHE A 248 -12.16 -38.36 5.45
C PHE A 248 -12.11 -37.15 6.41
N VAL A 249 -10.99 -36.42 6.45
CA VAL A 249 -10.83 -35.23 7.29
C VAL A 249 -11.15 -33.98 6.47
N ALA A 250 -11.96 -33.09 7.04
CA ALA A 250 -12.25 -31.78 6.43
C ALA A 250 -11.00 -30.89 6.45
N GLY A 251 -10.90 -29.98 5.49
CA GLY A 251 -9.94 -28.88 5.58
C GLY A 251 -10.28 -27.97 6.77
N GLY A 252 -9.27 -27.38 7.40
CA GLY A 252 -9.47 -26.41 8.47
C GLY A 252 -10.22 -25.18 7.98
N THR A 253 -11.04 -24.57 8.83
CA THR A 253 -11.69 -23.30 8.46
C THR A 253 -10.67 -22.17 8.49
N GLY A 254 -10.78 -21.20 7.59
CA GLY A 254 -10.05 -19.95 7.70
C GLY A 254 -10.49 -19.16 8.94
N GLY A 255 -9.57 -18.39 9.51
CA GLY A 255 -9.86 -17.50 10.62
C GLY A 255 -10.55 -16.23 10.15
N ASN A 256 -11.35 -15.61 11.01
CA ASN A 256 -11.97 -14.32 10.68
C ASN A 256 -10.93 -13.20 10.69
N GLY A 257 -11.14 -12.17 9.86
CA GLY A 257 -10.37 -10.94 9.90
C GLY A 257 -10.66 -10.12 11.16
N GLY A 258 -9.64 -9.42 11.66
CA GLY A 258 -9.76 -8.53 12.81
C GLY A 258 -10.53 -7.26 12.47
N ALA A 259 -11.13 -6.64 13.48
CA ALA A 259 -11.76 -5.32 13.31
C ALA A 259 -10.71 -4.22 13.12
N GLY A 260 -11.01 -3.20 12.33
CA GLY A 260 -10.23 -1.97 12.28
C GLY A 260 -10.34 -1.16 13.58
N GLY A 261 -9.27 -0.48 13.95
CA GLY A 261 -9.22 0.37 15.13
C GLY A 261 -10.00 1.66 14.94
N MET A 262 -10.53 2.22 16.02
CA MET A 262 -11.16 3.55 15.98
C MET A 262 -10.11 4.63 15.77
N GLY A 263 -10.44 5.70 15.05
CA GLY A 263 -9.62 6.90 15.00
C GLY A 263 -9.65 7.66 16.33
N GLY A 264 -8.58 8.38 16.63
CA GLY A 264 -8.48 9.22 17.83
C GLY A 264 -9.31 10.50 17.69
N ALA A 265 -9.79 11.03 18.81
CA ALA A 265 -10.43 12.35 18.82
C ALA A 265 -9.43 13.44 18.39
N GLY A 266 -9.93 14.51 17.76
CA GLY A 266 -9.13 15.72 17.59
C GLY A 266 -8.93 16.44 18.92
N GLY A 267 -7.84 17.18 19.04
CA GLY A 267 -7.57 18.02 20.21
C GLY A 267 -8.45 19.27 20.22
N ALA A 268 -8.75 19.79 21.41
CA ALA A 268 -9.53 21.01 21.54
C ALA A 268 -8.67 22.26 21.29
N HIS A 269 -9.27 23.33 20.77
CA HIS A 269 -8.69 24.66 20.87
C HIS A 269 -9.22 25.41 22.09
N SER A 270 -8.49 26.43 22.55
CA SER A 270 -8.91 27.31 23.66
C SER A 270 -9.14 28.76 23.25
N ALA A 271 -8.53 29.22 22.16
CA ALA A 271 -8.57 30.61 21.73
C ALA A 271 -9.74 30.91 20.79
N LEU A 272 -10.34 32.11 20.90
CA LEU A 272 -11.56 32.52 20.20
C LEU A 272 -11.53 32.36 18.65
N PHE A 273 -10.34 32.40 18.04
CA PHE A 273 -10.16 32.33 16.58
C PHE A 273 -9.42 31.06 16.12
N SER A 274 -9.30 30.05 16.98
CA SER A 274 -8.65 28.78 16.67
C SER A 274 -9.69 27.70 16.30
N HIS A 275 -9.20 26.58 15.78
CA HIS A 275 -10.03 25.42 15.39
C HIS A 275 -9.67 24.18 16.19
N ASP A 276 -10.67 23.34 16.46
CA ASP A 276 -10.45 21.99 16.96
C ASP A 276 -9.70 21.16 15.92
N GLY A 277 -8.93 20.19 16.41
CA GLY A 277 -8.38 19.16 15.58
C GLY A 277 -9.48 18.32 14.96
N VAL A 278 -9.24 17.86 13.73
CA VAL A 278 -10.11 16.85 13.11
C VAL A 278 -9.91 15.50 13.80
N ALA A 279 -10.98 14.73 13.98
CA ALA A 279 -10.88 13.35 14.44
C ALA A 279 -10.15 12.49 13.39
N GLY A 280 -9.41 11.51 13.87
CA GLY A 280 -8.80 10.49 13.04
C GLY A 280 -9.85 9.58 12.42
N GLN A 281 -9.51 9.02 11.25
CA GLN A 281 -10.37 8.04 10.59
C GLN A 281 -10.26 6.68 11.28
N THR A 282 -11.36 5.92 11.30
CA THR A 282 -11.36 4.49 11.66
C THR A 282 -10.50 3.72 10.66
N GLY A 283 -9.84 2.65 11.12
CA GLY A 283 -9.08 1.75 10.25
C GLY A 283 -9.98 0.75 9.53
N ASP A 284 -9.49 0.20 8.42
CA ASP A 284 -10.22 -0.83 7.66
C ASP A 284 -10.27 -2.19 8.37
N GLY A 285 -11.26 -3.00 8.03
CA GLY A 285 -11.39 -4.36 8.53
C GLY A 285 -10.39 -5.31 7.88
N GLY A 286 -9.88 -6.26 8.66
CA GLY A 286 -8.96 -7.29 8.18
C GLY A 286 -9.67 -8.30 7.26
N ARG A 287 -8.93 -8.91 6.33
CA ARG A 287 -9.49 -9.97 5.49
C ARG A 287 -9.69 -11.27 6.28
N GLY A 288 -10.72 -12.02 5.97
CA GLY A 288 -10.85 -13.40 6.42
C GLY A 288 -9.80 -14.29 5.76
N GLY A 289 -9.37 -15.34 6.46
CA GLY A 289 -8.45 -16.34 5.94
C GLY A 289 -9.18 -17.36 5.07
N ASN A 290 -8.47 -17.94 4.11
CA ASN A 290 -9.04 -18.99 3.27
C ASN A 290 -9.19 -20.31 4.05
N GLY A 291 -10.20 -21.10 3.70
CA GLY A 291 -10.34 -22.47 4.17
C GLY A 291 -9.30 -23.39 3.55
N GLY A 292 -8.87 -24.39 4.31
CA GLY A 292 -7.91 -25.39 3.85
C GLY A 292 -8.56 -26.43 2.94
N SER A 293 -7.75 -27.08 2.10
CA SER A 293 -8.26 -28.11 1.20
C SER A 293 -8.74 -29.35 1.97
N GLY A 294 -9.84 -29.95 1.52
CA GLY A 294 -10.35 -31.20 2.07
C GLY A 294 -9.61 -32.42 1.51
N SER A 295 -9.83 -33.56 2.14
CA SER A 295 -9.10 -34.80 1.82
C SER A 295 -9.59 -35.50 0.54
N ILE A 296 -8.65 -36.16 -0.14
CA ILE A 296 -8.83 -36.95 -1.38
C ILE A 296 -9.85 -38.09 -1.21
N ASN A 297 -10.13 -38.51 0.04
CA ASN A 297 -11.15 -39.51 0.35
C ASN A 297 -12.28 -38.89 1.20
N GLY A 298 -13.04 -37.94 0.64
CA GLY A 298 -14.36 -37.55 1.18
C GLY A 298 -14.39 -36.54 2.32
N GLY A 299 -13.29 -35.84 2.59
CA GLY A 299 -13.31 -34.70 3.53
C GLY A 299 -13.71 -33.41 2.81
N PRO A 300 -14.67 -32.63 3.30
CA PRO A 300 -15.04 -31.36 2.66
C PRO A 300 -13.91 -30.32 2.78
N GLY A 301 -13.90 -29.35 1.87
CA GLY A 301 -13.05 -28.18 1.99
C GLY A 301 -13.43 -27.34 3.22
N GLY A 302 -12.44 -26.70 3.83
CA GLY A 302 -12.67 -25.81 4.95
C GLY A 302 -13.44 -24.56 4.54
N LEU A 303 -14.22 -23.99 5.45
CA LEU A 303 -14.91 -22.72 5.21
C LEU A 303 -13.89 -21.57 5.14
N GLY A 304 -14.14 -20.57 4.30
CA GLY A 304 -13.44 -19.28 4.40
C GLY A 304 -13.87 -18.51 5.65
N GLY A 305 -12.95 -17.77 6.26
CA GLY A 305 -13.24 -16.90 7.39
C GLY A 305 -13.91 -15.60 6.97
N ASP A 306 -14.67 -14.99 7.86
CA ASP A 306 -15.36 -13.73 7.58
C ASP A 306 -14.39 -12.55 7.57
N GLY A 307 -14.69 -11.51 6.80
CA GLY A 307 -13.99 -10.24 6.84
C GLY A 307 -14.31 -9.43 8.10
N GLY A 308 -13.35 -8.64 8.57
CA GLY A 308 -13.48 -7.81 9.75
C GLY A 308 -14.31 -6.55 9.53
N LEU A 309 -14.91 -6.05 10.60
CA LEU A 309 -15.53 -4.72 10.68
C LEU A 309 -14.48 -3.62 10.49
N GLY A 310 -14.79 -2.53 9.81
CA GLY A 310 -13.88 -1.38 9.76
C GLY A 310 -14.47 -0.14 9.09
N ALA A 311 -13.60 0.81 8.74
CA ALA A 311 -13.97 1.95 7.91
C ALA A 311 -14.54 1.46 6.58
N THR A 312 -13.74 0.71 5.84
CA THR A 312 -14.23 -0.29 4.90
C THR A 312 -14.25 -1.67 5.54
N GLY A 313 -15.21 -2.50 5.14
CA GLY A 313 -15.30 -3.88 5.60
C GLY A 313 -14.22 -4.76 4.94
N GLY A 314 -13.67 -5.70 5.71
CA GLY A 314 -12.71 -6.67 5.20
C GLY A 314 -13.34 -7.65 4.23
N ARG A 315 -12.58 -8.15 3.24
CA ARG A 315 -13.07 -9.23 2.36
C ARG A 315 -13.17 -10.55 3.12
N GLY A 316 -14.20 -11.35 2.87
CA GLY A 316 -14.26 -12.74 3.31
C GLY A 316 -13.20 -13.61 2.63
N GLY A 317 -12.74 -14.65 3.31
CA GLY A 317 -11.77 -15.61 2.79
C GLY A 317 -12.42 -16.62 1.84
N ASP A 318 -11.65 -17.17 0.92
CA ASP A 318 -12.15 -18.17 -0.02
C ASP A 318 -12.33 -19.53 0.68
N GLY A 319 -13.30 -20.32 0.23
CA GLY A 319 -13.51 -21.68 0.70
C GLY A 319 -12.46 -22.66 0.16
N GLY A 320 -12.16 -23.68 0.97
CA GLY A 320 -11.21 -24.74 0.63
C GLY A 320 -11.72 -25.65 -0.49
N SER A 321 -10.81 -26.11 -1.34
CA SER A 321 -11.17 -26.99 -2.46
C SER A 321 -11.00 -28.47 -2.11
N VAL A 322 -11.64 -29.34 -2.87
CA VAL A 322 -11.50 -30.80 -2.75
C VAL A 322 -11.27 -31.40 -4.14
N SER A 323 -10.24 -32.23 -4.26
CA SER A 323 -9.97 -33.02 -5.45
C SER A 323 -9.83 -34.49 -5.07
N ILE A 324 -10.69 -35.34 -5.62
CA ILE A 324 -10.72 -36.77 -5.36
C ILE A 324 -10.31 -37.50 -6.64
N GLN A 325 -9.39 -38.44 -6.53
CA GLN A 325 -9.02 -39.35 -7.62
C GLN A 325 -9.36 -40.79 -7.20
N THR A 326 -10.29 -41.44 -7.92
CA THR A 326 -10.68 -42.83 -7.64
C THR A 326 -10.47 -43.77 -8.83
N SER A 327 -10.10 -45.00 -8.51
CA SER A 327 -10.07 -46.14 -9.42
C SER A 327 -10.98 -47.25 -8.90
N GLY A 328 -11.91 -47.74 -9.73
CA GLY A 328 -12.87 -48.81 -9.38
C GLY A 328 -14.25 -48.33 -8.89
N SER A 329 -15.11 -49.26 -8.49
CA SER A 329 -16.51 -48.99 -8.08
C SER A 329 -16.61 -48.45 -6.65
N ASN A 330 -16.25 -47.19 -6.44
CA ASN A 330 -16.30 -46.53 -5.12
C ASN A 330 -17.43 -45.50 -5.03
N SER A 331 -17.92 -45.23 -3.82
CA SER A 331 -18.81 -44.09 -3.53
C SER A 331 -18.00 -42.94 -2.93
N THR A 332 -17.98 -41.77 -3.57
CA THR A 332 -17.20 -40.61 -3.11
C THR A 332 -17.96 -39.29 -3.21
N SER A 333 -17.70 -38.37 -2.30
CA SER A 333 -18.26 -37.02 -2.36
C SER A 333 -17.15 -36.00 -2.18
N ALA A 334 -17.00 -35.11 -3.15
CA ALA A 334 -16.16 -33.92 -3.05
C ALA A 334 -17.07 -32.73 -2.77
N ILE A 335 -16.84 -32.02 -1.67
CA ILE A 335 -17.63 -30.86 -1.29
C ILE A 335 -16.67 -29.70 -1.04
N GLY A 336 -16.72 -28.67 -1.86
CA GLY A 336 -15.95 -27.45 -1.63
C GLY A 336 -16.47 -26.70 -0.40
N GLY A 337 -15.57 -26.03 0.31
CA GLY A 337 -15.93 -25.17 1.43
C GLY A 337 -16.62 -23.90 0.94
N ASN A 338 -17.52 -23.33 1.73
CA ASN A 338 -18.13 -22.04 1.39
C ASN A 338 -17.14 -20.90 1.61
N GLY A 339 -17.24 -19.83 0.81
CA GLY A 339 -16.52 -18.59 1.06
C GLY A 339 -17.08 -17.85 2.29
N GLY A 340 -16.20 -17.13 2.99
CA GLY A 340 -16.57 -16.32 4.14
C GLY A 340 -17.31 -15.04 3.76
N HIS A 341 -18.08 -14.49 4.69
CA HIS A 341 -18.81 -13.24 4.46
C HIS A 341 -17.88 -12.03 4.45
N GLY A 342 -18.25 -11.01 3.69
CA GLY A 342 -17.60 -9.71 3.76
C GLY A 342 -17.93 -8.99 5.07
N GLY A 343 -16.96 -8.26 5.61
CA GLY A 343 -17.10 -7.45 6.80
C GLY A 343 -17.91 -6.19 6.57
N THR A 344 -18.38 -5.57 7.64
CA THR A 344 -19.17 -4.34 7.57
C THR A 344 -18.28 -3.09 7.49
N GLY A 345 -18.63 -2.17 6.58
CA GLY A 345 -18.01 -0.85 6.43
C GLY A 345 -18.83 0.23 7.12
N THR A 346 -18.30 0.78 8.21
CA THR A 346 -19.00 1.76 9.08
C THR A 346 -19.03 3.16 8.51
N VAL A 347 -18.00 3.54 7.76
CA VAL A 347 -17.89 4.86 7.11
C VAL A 347 -17.60 4.76 5.61
N GLY A 348 -17.50 3.54 5.09
CA GLY A 348 -17.18 3.24 3.70
C GLY A 348 -17.91 2.01 3.18
N ALA A 349 -17.30 1.37 2.19
CA ALA A 349 -17.88 0.20 1.52
C ALA A 349 -17.89 -1.03 2.44
N GLY A 350 -18.89 -1.88 2.28
CA GLY A 350 -18.88 -3.23 2.83
C GLY A 350 -17.85 -4.10 2.11
N GLY A 351 -17.30 -5.08 2.83
CA GLY A 351 -16.33 -6.00 2.27
C GLY A 351 -16.98 -6.97 1.29
N ALA A 352 -16.27 -7.40 0.25
CA ALA A 352 -16.77 -8.44 -0.63
C ALA A 352 -16.77 -9.81 0.07
N GLY A 353 -17.70 -10.68 -0.31
CA GLY A 353 -17.67 -12.09 0.09
C GLY A 353 -16.47 -12.84 -0.51
N GLY A 354 -16.09 -13.94 0.14
CA GLY A 354 -15.12 -14.89 -0.36
C GLY A 354 -15.73 -15.83 -1.39
N ASN A 355 -14.92 -16.39 -2.27
CA ASN A 355 -15.39 -17.34 -3.27
C ASN A 355 -15.59 -18.72 -2.65
N GLY A 356 -16.53 -19.49 -3.17
CA GLY A 356 -16.69 -20.89 -2.82
C GLY A 356 -15.54 -21.76 -3.34
N GLY A 357 -15.18 -22.79 -2.58
CA GLY A 357 -14.17 -23.77 -2.92
C GLY A 357 -14.64 -24.71 -4.02
N SER A 358 -13.70 -25.19 -4.84
CA SER A 358 -14.01 -26.12 -5.93
C SER A 358 -14.14 -27.56 -5.45
N ALA A 359 -14.93 -28.36 -6.16
CA ALA A 359 -15.07 -29.80 -5.94
C ALA A 359 -14.85 -30.56 -7.25
N TYR A 360 -13.80 -31.37 -7.28
CA TYR A 360 -13.43 -32.19 -8.43
C TYR A 360 -13.38 -33.66 -8.04
N ILE A 361 -14.00 -34.52 -8.84
CA ILE A 361 -13.86 -35.96 -8.77
C ILE A 361 -13.37 -36.46 -10.12
N TRP A 362 -12.26 -37.20 -10.12
CA TRP A 362 -11.77 -37.95 -11.26
C TRP A 362 -11.94 -39.45 -11.00
N ALA A 363 -12.89 -40.08 -11.67
CA ALA A 363 -13.33 -41.45 -11.37
C ALA A 363 -13.18 -42.41 -12.56
N GLY A 364 -12.58 -43.58 -12.34
CA GLY A 364 -12.54 -44.70 -13.30
C GLY A 364 -13.74 -45.65 -13.22
N GLY A 365 -14.82 -45.26 -12.56
CA GLY A 365 -16.02 -46.05 -12.24
C GLY A 365 -16.64 -45.63 -10.90
N GLY A 366 -17.78 -46.20 -10.49
CA GLY A 366 -18.40 -45.95 -9.16
C GLY A 366 -19.48 -44.86 -9.13
N THR A 367 -19.87 -44.41 -7.93
CA THR A 367 -20.83 -43.31 -7.71
C THR A 367 -20.14 -42.10 -7.05
N GLY A 368 -20.47 -40.87 -7.42
CA GLY A 368 -19.98 -39.73 -6.65
C GLY A 368 -20.58 -38.36 -6.93
N ASN A 369 -20.52 -37.51 -5.91
CA ASN A 369 -21.10 -36.16 -5.94
C ASN A 369 -20.01 -35.10 -5.82
N ALA A 370 -19.89 -34.23 -6.81
CA ALA A 370 -18.99 -33.09 -6.79
C ALA A 370 -19.81 -31.81 -6.59
N VAL A 371 -19.79 -31.24 -5.39
CA VAL A 371 -20.56 -30.06 -5.02
C VAL A 371 -19.62 -28.93 -4.69
N GLY A 372 -19.57 -27.92 -5.55
CA GLY A 372 -18.80 -26.72 -5.28
C GLY A 372 -19.37 -25.92 -4.12
N GLY A 373 -18.48 -25.24 -3.39
CA GLY A 373 -18.84 -24.41 -2.25
C GLY A 373 -19.63 -23.17 -2.66
N GLN A 374 -20.44 -22.65 -1.75
CA GLN A 374 -21.20 -21.42 -1.97
C GLN A 374 -20.29 -20.20 -1.87
N GLY A 375 -20.56 -19.14 -2.64
CA GLY A 375 -19.95 -17.83 -2.45
C GLY A 375 -20.44 -17.17 -1.17
N GLY A 376 -19.56 -16.44 -0.49
CA GLY A 376 -19.88 -15.69 0.72
C GLY A 376 -20.71 -14.45 0.41
N ALA A 377 -21.61 -14.04 1.31
CA ALA A 377 -22.33 -12.78 1.14
C ALA A 377 -21.40 -11.57 1.26
N GLY A 378 -21.68 -10.50 0.53
CA GLY A 378 -21.05 -9.20 0.72
C GLY A 378 -21.50 -8.54 2.03
N GLY A 379 -20.61 -7.79 2.65
CA GLY A 379 -20.87 -7.07 3.88
C GLY A 379 -21.66 -5.78 3.66
N SER A 380 -22.30 -5.28 4.72
CA SER A 380 -23.00 -3.99 4.67
C SER A 380 -22.00 -2.83 4.60
N GLY A 381 -22.34 -1.75 3.89
CA GLY A 381 -21.53 -0.54 3.82
C GLY A 381 -22.35 0.73 3.97
N SER A 382 -21.76 1.74 4.58
CA SER A 382 -22.33 3.08 4.71
C SER A 382 -22.35 3.86 3.38
N THR A 383 -21.57 3.43 2.39
CA THR A 383 -21.57 4.03 1.03
C THR A 383 -22.07 3.06 -0.04
N VAL A 384 -21.54 1.84 -0.06
CA VAL A 384 -21.92 0.76 -0.97
C VAL A 384 -21.83 -0.58 -0.24
N GLY A 385 -22.80 -1.47 -0.47
CA GLY A 385 -22.72 -2.84 -0.01
C GLY A 385 -21.63 -3.62 -0.75
N GLY A 386 -20.97 -4.54 -0.06
CA GLY A 386 -19.95 -5.38 -0.67
C GLY A 386 -20.54 -6.33 -1.71
N ALA A 387 -19.76 -6.71 -2.72
CA ALA A 387 -20.20 -7.73 -3.67
C ALA A 387 -20.27 -9.11 -2.99
N GLY A 388 -21.21 -9.96 -3.41
CA GLY A 388 -21.19 -11.38 -3.09
C GLY A 388 -20.00 -12.08 -3.75
N GLY A 389 -19.46 -13.10 -3.09
CA GLY A 389 -18.41 -13.94 -3.66
C GLY A 389 -18.97 -14.90 -4.71
N THR A 390 -18.12 -15.39 -5.61
CA THR A 390 -18.56 -16.37 -6.61
C THR A 390 -18.76 -17.74 -5.99
N GLY A 391 -19.62 -18.56 -6.58
CA GLY A 391 -19.66 -19.99 -6.26
C GLY A 391 -18.36 -20.71 -6.64
N GLY A 392 -18.13 -21.89 -6.07
CA GLY A 392 -17.06 -22.80 -6.46
C GLY A 392 -17.54 -23.84 -7.48
N PRO A 393 -16.73 -24.26 -8.45
CA PRO A 393 -17.17 -25.22 -9.47
C PRO A 393 -17.34 -26.63 -8.92
N GLY A 394 -18.30 -27.37 -9.50
CA GLY A 394 -18.51 -28.80 -9.24
C GLY A 394 -18.23 -29.61 -10.51
N SER A 395 -17.35 -30.60 -10.44
CA SER A 395 -16.95 -31.36 -11.62
C SER A 395 -16.74 -32.83 -11.33
N LEU A 396 -17.40 -33.67 -12.12
CA LEU A 396 -17.28 -35.12 -12.11
C LEU A 396 -16.75 -35.58 -13.48
N MET A 397 -15.49 -36.04 -13.51
CA MET A 397 -14.76 -36.43 -14.71
C MET A 397 -14.43 -37.92 -14.70
N GLY A 398 -14.61 -38.61 -15.84
CA GLY A 398 -14.26 -40.02 -16.01
C GLY A 398 -12.80 -40.25 -16.42
N TYR A 399 -12.14 -41.31 -15.96
CA TYR A 399 -10.91 -41.82 -16.60
C TYR A 399 -11.26 -42.64 -17.85
N ASN A 400 -10.58 -42.32 -18.95
CA ASN A 400 -10.71 -42.86 -20.31
C ASN A 400 -11.88 -42.31 -21.13
N TYR A 401 -11.52 -41.79 -22.30
CA TYR A 401 -12.35 -41.30 -23.38
C TYR A 401 -13.46 -42.31 -23.76
N GLY A 402 -14.65 -42.14 -23.18
CA GLY A 402 -15.85 -42.88 -23.54
C GLY A 402 -16.95 -42.76 -22.48
N PRO A 403 -18.22 -43.05 -22.81
CA PRO A 403 -19.39 -42.82 -21.93
C PRO A 403 -19.48 -43.72 -20.67
N GLY A 404 -18.37 -44.22 -20.14
CA GLY A 404 -18.30 -45.18 -19.03
C GLY A 404 -17.84 -44.61 -17.69
N GLY A 405 -17.73 -43.29 -17.53
CA GLY A 405 -17.35 -42.62 -16.27
C GLY A 405 -18.39 -42.82 -15.15
N GLY A 406 -17.96 -42.71 -13.89
CA GLY A 406 -18.80 -42.95 -12.70
C GLY A 406 -20.14 -42.18 -12.68
N SER A 407 -21.13 -42.67 -11.92
CA SER A 407 -22.48 -42.09 -11.85
C SER A 407 -22.65 -41.08 -10.70
N GLY A 408 -23.42 -40.01 -10.87
CA GLY A 408 -23.74 -39.09 -9.77
C GLY A 408 -23.98 -37.65 -10.19
N TYR A 409 -23.81 -36.71 -9.26
CA TYR A 409 -24.19 -35.31 -9.47
C TYR A 409 -22.98 -34.37 -9.41
N ALA A 410 -22.86 -33.51 -10.41
CA ALA A 410 -21.99 -32.34 -10.38
C ALA A 410 -22.86 -31.10 -10.14
N ILE A 411 -22.55 -30.33 -9.09
CA ILE A 411 -23.31 -29.14 -8.71
C ILE A 411 -22.34 -27.98 -8.54
N GLY A 412 -22.55 -26.93 -9.32
CA GLY A 412 -21.85 -25.66 -9.15
C GLY A 412 -22.36 -24.93 -7.91
N GLY A 413 -21.46 -24.29 -7.17
CA GLY A 413 -21.81 -23.43 -6.06
C GLY A 413 -22.64 -22.23 -6.53
N ALA A 414 -23.62 -21.83 -5.72
CA ALA A 414 -24.34 -20.58 -5.91
C ALA A 414 -23.44 -19.40 -5.55
N GLY A 415 -23.71 -18.26 -6.20
CA GLY A 415 -23.07 -17.00 -5.85
C GLY A 415 -23.61 -16.43 -4.53
N GLY A 416 -22.77 -15.70 -3.81
CA GLY A 416 -23.14 -15.03 -2.58
C GLY A 416 -24.06 -13.83 -2.84
N THR A 417 -24.89 -13.47 -1.87
CA THR A 417 -25.73 -12.27 -1.99
C THR A 417 -24.88 -11.00 -1.86
N GLY A 418 -25.25 -9.94 -2.58
CA GLY A 418 -24.69 -8.61 -2.39
C GLY A 418 -25.06 -8.01 -1.04
N GLY A 419 -24.16 -7.19 -0.51
CA GLY A 419 -24.30 -6.50 0.76
C GLY A 419 -25.25 -5.30 0.69
N THR A 420 -25.68 -4.85 1.86
CA THR A 420 -26.59 -3.70 1.98
C THR A 420 -25.83 -2.37 2.02
N GLY A 421 -26.41 -1.29 1.49
CA GLY A 421 -25.85 0.06 1.59
C GLY A 421 -26.69 1.08 0.82
N PRO A 422 -26.31 2.38 0.78
CA PRO A 422 -27.00 3.35 -0.10
C PRO A 422 -27.01 2.91 -1.56
N VAL A 423 -25.90 2.34 -2.02
CA VAL A 423 -25.83 1.52 -3.23
C VAL A 423 -25.72 0.06 -2.80
N GLY A 424 -26.64 -0.79 -3.27
CA GLY A 424 -26.62 -2.21 -2.98
C GLY A 424 -25.46 -2.92 -3.68
N GLY A 425 -24.80 -3.85 -3.00
CA GLY A 425 -23.72 -4.65 -3.59
C GLY A 425 -24.24 -5.61 -4.66
N HIS A 426 -23.40 -5.94 -5.64
CA HIS A 426 -23.77 -6.94 -6.65
C HIS A 426 -23.80 -8.35 -6.04
N GLY A 427 -24.75 -9.18 -6.47
CA GLY A 427 -24.71 -10.61 -6.19
C GLY A 427 -23.53 -11.26 -6.91
N GLY A 428 -22.94 -12.28 -6.30
CA GLY A 428 -21.85 -13.04 -6.91
C GLY A 428 -22.36 -13.97 -8.00
N ASP A 429 -21.50 -14.28 -8.96
CA ASP A 429 -21.82 -15.26 -10.00
C ASP A 429 -21.78 -16.68 -9.43
N ALA A 430 -22.67 -17.52 -9.94
CA ALA A 430 -22.60 -18.94 -9.68
C ALA A 430 -21.50 -19.63 -10.50
N ALA A 431 -21.12 -20.82 -10.05
CA ALA A 431 -20.14 -21.62 -10.75
C ALA A 431 -20.77 -22.66 -11.67
N TYR A 432 -19.98 -23.05 -12.66
CA TYR A 432 -20.33 -24.09 -13.61
C TYR A 432 -20.36 -25.49 -12.96
N ALA A 433 -21.09 -26.40 -13.60
CA ALA A 433 -21.12 -27.82 -13.28
C ALA A 433 -20.77 -28.67 -14.51
N LEU A 434 -19.88 -29.64 -14.35
CA LEU A 434 -19.47 -30.56 -15.42
C LEU A 434 -19.67 -32.02 -15.01
N ASN A 435 -20.37 -32.82 -15.81
CA ASN A 435 -20.54 -34.26 -15.59
C ASN A 435 -20.23 -35.08 -16.85
N TRP A 436 -19.06 -35.74 -16.87
CA TRP A 436 -18.65 -36.66 -17.94
C TRP A 436 -19.05 -38.13 -17.71
N GLY A 437 -19.80 -38.41 -16.65
CA GLY A 437 -20.34 -39.73 -16.35
C GLY A 437 -21.83 -39.83 -16.65
N SER A 438 -22.51 -40.70 -15.90
CA SER A 438 -23.99 -40.77 -15.88
C SER A 438 -24.56 -39.99 -14.70
N GLY A 439 -25.74 -39.40 -14.81
CA GLY A 439 -26.37 -38.65 -13.71
C GLY A 439 -26.75 -37.22 -14.08
N THR A 440 -26.43 -36.22 -13.25
CA THR A 440 -26.79 -34.82 -13.56
C THR A 440 -25.64 -33.83 -13.36
N ALA A 441 -25.63 -32.78 -14.17
CA ALA A 441 -24.89 -31.54 -13.94
C ALA A 441 -25.90 -30.42 -13.66
N THR A 442 -25.71 -29.69 -12.57
CA THR A 442 -26.57 -28.57 -12.18
C THR A 442 -25.71 -27.35 -11.90
N GLY A 443 -25.80 -26.33 -12.76
CA GLY A 443 -25.13 -25.06 -12.55
C GLY A 443 -25.65 -24.37 -11.28
N GLY A 444 -24.78 -23.62 -10.60
CA GLY A 444 -25.19 -22.88 -9.41
C GLY A 444 -26.16 -21.75 -9.72
N ASN A 445 -26.94 -21.27 -8.74
CA ASN A 445 -27.76 -20.08 -8.93
C ASN A 445 -26.94 -18.81 -8.64
N GLY A 446 -27.12 -17.77 -9.46
CA GLY A 446 -26.52 -16.47 -9.22
C GLY A 446 -27.03 -15.85 -7.93
N GLY A 447 -26.15 -15.13 -7.24
CA GLY A 447 -26.47 -14.47 -5.98
C GLY A 447 -27.43 -13.29 -6.16
N TYR A 448 -28.27 -13.04 -5.16
CA TYR A 448 -29.14 -11.86 -5.17
C TYR A 448 -28.34 -10.56 -5.05
N GLY A 449 -28.80 -9.52 -5.73
CA GLY A 449 -28.31 -8.16 -5.49
C GLY A 449 -28.64 -7.68 -4.07
N GLY A 450 -27.78 -6.82 -3.54
CA GLY A 450 -27.93 -6.24 -2.21
C GLY A 450 -28.92 -5.08 -2.17
N THR A 451 -29.44 -4.80 -0.98
CA THR A 451 -30.43 -3.73 -0.78
C THR A 451 -29.80 -2.36 -0.91
N GLY A 452 -30.42 -1.49 -1.71
CA GLY A 452 -30.03 -0.11 -1.95
C GLY A 452 -31.12 0.91 -1.62
N ASN A 453 -30.77 2.19 -1.68
CA ASN A 453 -31.76 3.27 -1.75
C ASN A 453 -32.62 3.15 -3.02
N PRO A 454 -33.78 3.86 -3.11
CA PRO A 454 -34.56 3.90 -4.34
C PRO A 454 -33.71 4.27 -5.56
N GLY A 455 -33.72 3.41 -6.59
CA GLY A 455 -32.91 3.52 -7.81
C GLY A 455 -31.49 2.93 -7.73
N HIS A 456 -31.07 2.39 -6.59
CA HIS A 456 -29.68 1.99 -6.34
C HIS A 456 -29.51 0.58 -5.72
N GLY A 457 -30.48 -0.32 -5.90
CA GLY A 457 -30.33 -1.74 -5.57
C GLY A 457 -29.26 -2.42 -6.43
N GLY A 458 -28.56 -3.41 -5.86
CA GLY A 458 -27.52 -4.14 -6.57
C GLY A 458 -28.07 -5.04 -7.67
N SER A 459 -27.27 -5.34 -8.70
CA SER A 459 -27.64 -6.38 -9.67
C SER A 459 -27.49 -7.78 -9.08
N GLY A 460 -28.29 -8.73 -9.55
CA GLY A 460 -28.04 -10.15 -9.29
C GLY A 460 -26.84 -10.65 -10.10
N GLY A 461 -26.20 -11.70 -9.60
CA GLY A 461 -25.12 -12.39 -10.31
C GLY A 461 -25.65 -13.39 -11.33
N ASP A 462 -24.79 -13.79 -12.26
CA ASP A 462 -25.14 -14.74 -13.32
C ASP A 462 -25.25 -16.18 -12.78
N GLY A 463 -26.14 -16.97 -13.38
CA GLY A 463 -26.31 -18.39 -13.12
C GLY A 463 -25.20 -19.22 -13.79
N GLY A 464 -24.82 -20.32 -13.15
CA GLY A 464 -23.76 -21.19 -13.65
C GLY A 464 -24.18 -22.05 -14.84
N ASP A 465 -23.25 -22.29 -15.74
CA ASP A 465 -23.42 -23.25 -16.84
C ASP A 465 -23.45 -24.70 -16.34
N ALA A 466 -24.09 -25.57 -17.11
CA ALA A 466 -24.12 -27.01 -16.88
C ALA A 466 -23.80 -27.77 -18.16
N GLU A 467 -22.75 -28.58 -18.11
CA GLU A 467 -22.34 -29.46 -19.19
C GLU A 467 -22.39 -30.92 -18.75
N ALA A 468 -23.03 -31.77 -19.55
CA ALA A 468 -23.14 -33.19 -19.25
C ALA A 468 -23.01 -34.05 -20.52
N THR A 469 -22.61 -35.32 -20.42
CA THR A 469 -22.67 -36.23 -21.58
C THR A 469 -24.12 -36.59 -21.94
N THR A 470 -24.35 -37.19 -23.12
CA THR A 470 -25.66 -37.73 -23.52
C THR A 470 -26.25 -38.78 -22.56
N LEU A 471 -25.47 -39.32 -21.62
CA LEU A 471 -25.92 -40.26 -20.60
C LEU A 471 -26.36 -39.59 -19.29
N ALA A 472 -26.33 -38.26 -19.25
CA ALA A 472 -26.64 -37.44 -18.09
C ALA A 472 -27.61 -36.31 -18.48
N LYS A 473 -28.10 -35.57 -17.47
CA LYS A 473 -28.94 -34.39 -17.65
C LYS A 473 -28.18 -33.14 -17.23
N ALA A 474 -28.31 -32.06 -17.99
CA ALA A 474 -27.78 -30.75 -17.64
C ALA A 474 -28.92 -29.80 -17.25
N PHE A 475 -28.77 -29.09 -16.13
CA PHE A 475 -29.68 -28.04 -15.68
C PHE A 475 -28.87 -26.77 -15.41
N ALA A 476 -29.15 -25.73 -16.18
CA ALA A 476 -28.52 -24.43 -15.98
C ALA A 476 -28.95 -23.80 -14.65
N GLY A 477 -28.05 -23.01 -14.09
CA GLY A 477 -28.35 -22.14 -12.96
C GLY A 477 -29.25 -20.97 -13.35
N PHE A 478 -30.12 -20.56 -12.42
CA PHE A 478 -30.86 -19.31 -12.58
C PHE A 478 -29.97 -18.11 -12.26
N GLY A 479 -30.17 -17.00 -12.98
CA GLY A 479 -29.59 -15.72 -12.58
C GLY A 479 -30.23 -15.18 -11.30
N GLY A 480 -29.45 -14.45 -10.52
CA GLY A 480 -29.91 -13.83 -9.29
C GLY A 480 -30.90 -12.70 -9.55
N LEU A 481 -31.88 -12.52 -8.65
CA LEU A 481 -32.76 -11.35 -8.69
C LEU A 481 -31.99 -10.08 -8.29
N PRO A 482 -32.39 -8.91 -8.81
CA PRO A 482 -31.84 -7.64 -8.35
C PRO A 482 -32.23 -7.39 -6.89
N GLY A 483 -31.42 -6.58 -6.21
CA GLY A 483 -31.66 -6.15 -4.86
C GLY A 483 -32.82 -5.19 -4.71
N THR A 484 -33.31 -5.05 -3.49
CA THR A 484 -34.37 -4.07 -3.17
C THR A 484 -33.84 -2.64 -3.34
N GLY A 485 -34.74 -1.71 -3.65
CA GLY A 485 -34.39 -0.34 -4.05
C GLY A 485 -34.55 -0.07 -5.55
N GLY A 486 -34.46 -1.09 -6.41
CA GLY A 486 -34.59 -0.94 -7.87
C GLY A 486 -33.33 -0.37 -8.53
N GLY A 487 -33.24 -0.34 -9.86
CA GLY A 487 -32.05 0.13 -10.60
C GLY A 487 -31.00 -0.96 -10.89
N GLY A 488 -30.98 -2.04 -10.11
CA GLY A 488 -30.23 -3.27 -10.44
C GLY A 488 -30.93 -4.13 -11.49
N SER A 489 -30.15 -4.89 -12.26
CA SER A 489 -30.65 -5.89 -13.20
C SER A 489 -30.63 -7.30 -12.60
N ALA A 490 -31.50 -8.18 -13.10
CA ALA A 490 -31.36 -9.61 -12.85
C ALA A 490 -30.11 -10.14 -13.56
N GLY A 491 -29.48 -11.15 -12.96
CA GLY A 491 -28.42 -11.91 -13.62
C GLY A 491 -28.97 -12.75 -14.77
N LYS A 492 -28.10 -13.14 -15.68
CA LYS A 492 -28.43 -14.06 -16.77
C LYS A 492 -28.53 -15.48 -16.23
N ALA A 493 -29.41 -16.28 -16.81
CA ALA A 493 -29.39 -17.72 -16.59
C ALA A 493 -28.17 -18.32 -17.30
N GLY A 494 -27.63 -19.40 -16.74
CA GLY A 494 -26.60 -20.19 -17.40
C GLY A 494 -27.14 -20.95 -18.61
N THR A 495 -26.24 -21.66 -19.27
CA THR A 495 -26.55 -22.55 -20.38
C THR A 495 -26.50 -24.01 -19.95
N ALA A 496 -27.30 -24.85 -20.59
CA ALA A 496 -27.30 -26.29 -20.38
C ALA A 496 -26.96 -26.98 -21.70
N SER A 497 -25.88 -27.75 -21.73
CA SER A 497 -25.38 -28.41 -22.93
C SER A 497 -25.16 -29.91 -22.72
N LEU A 498 -25.41 -30.68 -23.78
CA LEU A 498 -25.08 -32.09 -23.88
C LEU A 498 -23.90 -32.26 -24.83
N LEU A 499 -22.82 -32.88 -24.33
CA LEU A 499 -21.56 -33.14 -25.04
C LEU A 499 -21.60 -34.44 -25.84
#